data_AF-A0A6I7QT17-F1
#
_entry.id   AF-A0A6I7QT17-F1
#
_cell.length_a   1.000
_cell.length_b   1.000
_cell.length_c   1.000
_cell.angle_alpha   90.00
_cell.angle_beta   90.00
_cell.angle_gamma   90.00
#
_symmetry.space_group_name_H-M   'P 1'
#
loop_
_entity.id
_entity.type
_entity.pdbx_description
1 polymer ?
#
loop_
_entity_poly.entity_id
_entity_poly.type
_entity_poly.pdbx_seq_one_letter_code
_entity_poly.pdbx_strand_id
1 'polypeptide(L)'
;MSFGLYLSFTLLLFLAFAMWIRGLVVRRLRPDRILSDLNTEIRTLIAEINQAGDRNISLMEDRITRLSELIVRSDRQIDDARMMLEYLDSRGAGAKPADAEERGAPGNGAGPAAQAPAAPEPGPPEPSPPAPDKPEPDSPDRDTRDTVLTLHRQGLSQELIAARTGVAIGEVELIISLRGQRTWR
;
A
#
# COMPACT_ATOMS: atom_id res chain seq x y z
N MET A 1 -16.98 63.72 50.00
CA MET A 1 -17.02 62.36 50.59
C MET A 1 -17.63 61.31 49.67
N SER A 2 -18.59 61.67 48.80
CA SER A 2 -19.25 60.72 47.90
C SER A 2 -18.33 60.05 46.87
N PHE A 3 -17.32 60.77 46.35
CA PHE A 3 -16.37 60.23 45.35
C PHE A 3 -15.57 59.02 45.86
N GLY A 4 -15.16 59.02 47.14
CA GLY A 4 -14.43 57.89 47.73
C GLY A 4 -15.29 56.63 47.91
N LEU A 5 -16.59 56.80 48.15
CA LEU A 5 -17.55 55.68 48.24
C LEU A 5 -17.76 55.03 46.86
N TYR A 6 -17.90 55.83 45.80
CA TYR A 6 -17.99 55.30 44.44
C TYR A 6 -16.74 54.51 44.05
N LEU A 7 -15.55 55.03 44.37
CA LEU A 7 -14.28 54.38 44.06
C LEU A 7 -14.10 53.04 44.81
N SER A 8 -14.53 53.00 46.07
CA SER A 8 -14.49 51.78 46.89
C SER A 8 -15.48 50.73 46.37
N PHE A 9 -16.66 51.17 45.95
CA PHE A 9 -17.69 50.29 45.40
C PHE A 9 -17.28 49.68 44.05
N THR A 10 -16.74 50.46 43.12
CA THR A 10 -16.23 49.93 41.85
C THR A 10 -15.05 48.99 42.04
N LEU A 11 -14.16 49.27 43.00
CA LEU A 11 -13.05 48.37 43.34
C LEU A 11 -13.58 47.01 43.82
N LEU A 12 -14.59 47.02 44.70
CA LEU A 12 -15.18 45.80 45.25
C LEU A 12 -15.90 44.99 44.17
N LEU A 13 -16.62 45.67 43.28
CA LEU A 13 -17.30 45.04 42.14
C LEU A 13 -16.29 44.41 41.16
N PHE A 14 -15.18 45.11 40.90
CA PHE A 14 -14.10 44.58 40.06
C PHE A 14 -13.45 43.34 40.69
N LEU A 15 -13.21 43.35 41.99
CA LEU A 15 -12.65 42.21 42.73
C LEU A 15 -13.58 40.99 42.70
N ALA A 16 -14.88 41.21 42.93
CA ALA A 16 -15.89 40.17 42.82
C ALA A 16 -15.99 39.61 41.40
N PHE A 17 -15.94 40.47 40.39
CA PHE A 17 -15.96 40.07 38.98
C PHE A 17 -14.72 39.27 38.59
N ALA A 18 -13.53 39.71 39.01
CA ALA A 18 -12.28 38.99 38.78
C ALA A 18 -12.28 37.61 39.47
N MET A 19 -12.83 37.52 40.69
CA MET A 19 -12.96 36.26 41.41
C MET A 19 -13.97 35.32 40.74
N TRP A 20 -15.08 35.86 40.20
CA TRP A 20 -16.06 35.11 39.43
C TRP A 20 -15.47 34.57 38.12
N ILE A 21 -14.74 35.39 37.35
CA ILE A 21 -14.03 34.95 36.14
C ILE A 21 -13.00 33.89 36.49
N ARG A 22 -12.17 34.10 37.52
CA ARG A 22 -11.15 33.12 37.92
C ARG A 22 -11.80 31.77 38.26
N GLY A 23 -12.91 31.79 39.01
CA GLY A 23 -13.67 30.59 39.34
C GLY A 23 -14.29 29.92 38.11
N LEU A 24 -14.79 30.70 37.15
CA LEU A 24 -15.38 30.21 35.91
C LEU A 24 -14.33 29.61 34.96
N VAL A 25 -13.18 30.26 34.83
CA VAL A 25 -12.06 29.86 33.98
C VAL A 25 -11.40 28.60 34.52
N VAL A 26 -11.11 28.53 35.82
CA VAL A 26 -10.53 27.33 36.44
C VAL A 26 -11.49 26.13 36.36
N ARG A 27 -12.81 26.36 36.40
CA ARG A 27 -13.79 25.29 36.18
C ARG A 27 -13.86 24.80 34.72
N ARG A 28 -13.51 25.63 33.75
CA ARG A 28 -13.62 25.34 32.31
C ARG A 28 -12.31 24.82 31.70
N LEU A 29 -11.15 25.15 32.26
CA LEU A 29 -9.86 24.59 31.85
C LEU A 29 -9.56 23.34 32.66
N ARG A 30 -9.93 22.16 32.14
CA ARG A 30 -9.48 20.85 32.63
C ARG A 30 -8.34 20.33 31.73
N PRO A 31 -7.10 20.81 31.90
CA PRO A 31 -5.95 20.38 31.09
C PRO A 31 -5.63 18.89 31.24
N ASP A 32 -5.96 18.28 32.38
CA ASP A 32 -5.57 16.90 32.70
C ASP A 32 -6.20 15.85 31.78
N ARG A 33 -7.36 16.15 31.17
CA ARG A 33 -7.97 15.25 30.18
C ARG A 33 -7.15 15.17 28.90
N ILE A 34 -6.65 16.32 28.42
CA ILE A 34 -5.92 16.40 27.15
C ILE A 34 -4.61 15.60 27.24
N LEU A 35 -3.88 15.70 28.37
CA LEU A 35 -2.66 14.92 28.56
C LEU A 35 -2.92 13.41 28.72
N SER A 36 -4.02 13.03 29.37
CA SER A 36 -4.41 11.63 29.52
C SER A 36 -4.79 10.99 28.18
N ASP A 37 -5.56 11.71 27.37
CA ASP A 37 -5.99 11.25 26.04
C ASP A 37 -4.77 11.11 25.12
N LEU A 38 -3.84 12.08 25.12
CA LEU A 38 -2.57 12.01 24.40
C LEU A 38 -1.71 10.81 24.82
N ASN A 39 -1.58 10.53 26.11
CA ASN A 39 -0.77 9.40 26.58
C ASN A 39 -1.40 8.06 26.17
N THR A 40 -2.73 7.98 26.18
CA THR A 40 -3.48 6.81 25.73
C THR A 40 -3.28 6.60 24.23
N GLU A 41 -3.39 7.67 23.44
CA GLU A 41 -3.18 7.62 22.00
C GLU A 41 -1.74 7.19 21.65
N ILE A 42 -0.74 7.75 22.32
CA ILE A 42 0.67 7.36 22.15
C ILE A 42 0.86 5.87 22.45
N ARG A 43 0.23 5.35 23.50
CA ARG A 43 0.33 3.92 23.85
C ARG A 43 -0.31 3.03 22.79
N THR A 44 -1.46 3.43 22.26
CA THR A 44 -2.12 2.73 21.16
C THR A 44 -1.24 2.74 19.91
N LEU A 45 -0.68 3.90 19.55
CA LEU A 45 0.20 4.05 18.41
C LEU A 45 1.47 3.19 18.53
N ILE A 46 2.08 3.12 19.72
CA ILE A 46 3.23 2.25 19.98
C ILE A 46 2.85 0.78 19.81
N ALA A 47 1.68 0.38 20.31
CA ALA A 47 1.20 -1.00 20.16
C ALA A 47 0.98 -1.37 18.69
N GLU A 48 0.36 -0.47 17.93
CA GLU A 48 0.12 -0.65 16.50
C GLU A 48 1.43 -0.70 15.69
N ILE A 49 2.38 0.19 15.99
CA ILE A 49 3.71 0.19 15.35
C ILE A 49 4.45 -1.10 15.65
N ASN A 50 4.45 -1.58 16.89
CA ASN A 50 5.08 -2.85 17.23
C ASN A 50 4.43 -4.02 16.48
N GLN A 51 3.09 -4.06 16.44
CA GLN A 51 2.36 -5.09 15.71
C GLN A 51 2.66 -5.07 14.20
N ALA A 52 2.73 -3.88 13.59
CA ALA A 52 3.10 -3.72 12.19
C ALA A 52 4.57 -4.08 11.95
N GLY A 53 5.45 -3.73 12.88
CA GLY A 53 6.86 -4.08 12.88
C GLY A 53 7.07 -5.59 12.89
N ASP A 54 6.45 -6.29 13.83
CA ASP A 54 6.54 -7.76 13.96
C ASP A 54 6.05 -8.47 12.69
N ARG A 55 4.91 -8.01 12.13
CA ARG A 55 4.39 -8.56 10.87
C ARG A 55 5.35 -8.32 9.70
N ASN A 56 5.93 -7.12 9.61
CA ASN A 56 6.86 -6.79 8.54
C ASN A 56 8.17 -7.58 8.66
N ILE A 57 8.67 -7.78 9.88
CA ILE A 57 9.85 -8.60 10.16
C ILE A 57 9.58 -10.04 9.73
N SER A 58 8.47 -10.64 10.16
CA SER A 58 8.09 -12.00 9.75
C SER A 58 7.98 -12.13 8.22
N LEU A 59 7.39 -11.15 7.54
CA LEU A 59 7.31 -11.16 6.07
C LEU A 59 8.71 -11.04 5.43
N MET A 60 9.61 -10.25 6.00
CA MET A 60 10.99 -10.15 5.52
C MET A 60 11.75 -11.45 5.76
N GLU A 61 11.60 -12.09 6.90
CA GLU A 61 12.20 -13.40 7.21
C GLU A 61 11.73 -14.48 6.25
N ASP A 62 10.43 -14.54 5.94
CA ASP A 62 9.88 -15.45 4.95
C ASP A 62 10.48 -15.21 3.55
N ARG A 63 10.63 -13.94 3.15
CA ARG A 63 11.23 -13.57 1.87
C ARG A 63 12.72 -13.94 1.83
N ILE A 64 13.47 -13.70 2.89
CA ILE A 64 14.88 -14.08 3.01
C ILE A 64 15.01 -15.60 2.90
N THR A 65 14.15 -16.35 3.58
CA THR A 65 14.14 -17.82 3.54
C THR A 65 13.88 -18.33 2.13
N ARG A 66 12.87 -17.79 1.44
CA ARG A 66 12.58 -18.16 0.04
C ARG A 66 13.71 -17.80 -0.92
N LEU A 67 14.33 -16.63 -0.75
CA LEU A 67 15.47 -16.22 -1.55
C LEU A 67 16.67 -17.16 -1.33
N SER A 68 16.93 -17.54 -0.08
CA SER A 68 17.98 -18.50 0.27
C SER A 68 17.72 -19.86 -0.39
N GLU A 69 16.49 -20.37 -0.33
CA GLU A 69 16.12 -21.63 -0.99
C GLU A 69 16.30 -21.56 -2.51
N LEU A 70 15.91 -20.44 -3.12
CA LEU A 70 16.05 -20.24 -4.57
C LEU A 70 17.51 -20.15 -5.00
N ILE A 71 18.37 -19.51 -4.19
CA ILE A 71 19.83 -19.49 -4.40
C ILE A 71 20.37 -20.91 -4.36
N VAL A 72 20.05 -21.69 -3.31
CA VAL A 72 20.52 -23.08 -3.18
C VAL A 72 20.06 -23.95 -4.35
N ARG A 73 18.82 -23.78 -4.84
CA ARG A 73 18.33 -24.49 -6.02
C ARG A 73 19.10 -24.08 -7.29
N SER A 74 19.41 -22.79 -7.43
CA SER A 74 20.14 -22.28 -8.59
C SER A 74 21.58 -22.78 -8.61
N ASP A 75 22.25 -22.82 -7.46
CA ASP A 75 23.60 -23.39 -7.32
C ASP A 75 23.62 -24.87 -7.73
N ARG A 76 22.64 -25.66 -7.27
CA ARG A 76 22.50 -27.07 -7.71
C ARG A 76 22.33 -27.20 -9.23
N GLN A 77 21.52 -26.34 -9.86
CA GLN A 77 21.37 -26.35 -11.31
C GLN A 77 22.67 -25.98 -12.04
N ILE A 78 23.46 -25.06 -11.48
CA ILE A 78 24.77 -24.69 -12.03
C ILE A 78 25.73 -25.88 -11.94
N ASP A 79 25.75 -26.59 -10.81
CA ASP A 79 26.58 -27.77 -10.62
C ASP A 79 26.19 -28.90 -11.58
N ASP A 80 24.90 -29.18 -11.73
CA ASP A 80 24.39 -30.17 -12.70
C ASP A 80 24.76 -29.80 -14.14
N ALA A 81 24.61 -28.52 -14.51
CA ALA A 81 24.99 -28.03 -15.83
C ALA A 81 26.51 -28.13 -16.08
N ARG A 82 27.33 -27.84 -15.06
CA ARG A 82 28.79 -28.02 -15.13
C ARG A 82 29.16 -29.49 -15.33
N MET A 83 28.55 -30.40 -14.58
CA MET A 83 28.78 -31.84 -14.72
C MET A 83 28.40 -32.36 -16.11
N MET A 84 27.28 -31.88 -16.67
CA MET A 84 26.87 -32.20 -18.04
C MET A 84 27.88 -31.70 -19.07
N LEU A 85 28.39 -30.47 -18.92
CA LEU A 85 29.45 -29.92 -19.79
C LEU A 85 30.73 -30.74 -19.72
N GLU A 86 31.17 -31.13 -18.51
CA GLU A 86 32.38 -31.95 -18.31
C GLU A 86 32.25 -33.35 -18.92
N TYR A 87 31.06 -33.95 -18.84
CA TYR A 87 30.76 -35.22 -19.51
C TYR A 87 30.82 -35.09 -21.05
N LEU A 88 30.28 -34.00 -21.60
CA LEU A 88 30.33 -33.73 -23.04
C LEU A 88 31.76 -33.44 -23.52
N ASP A 89 32.56 -32.71 -22.74
CA ASP A 89 33.97 -32.44 -23.03
C ASP A 89 34.80 -33.74 -23.02
N SER A 90 34.61 -34.57 -21.99
CA SER A 90 35.25 -35.90 -21.88
C SER A 90 34.86 -36.84 -23.03
N ARG A 91 33.62 -36.73 -23.52
CA ARG A 91 33.14 -37.50 -24.68
C ARG A 91 33.60 -36.92 -26.01
N GLY A 92 33.75 -35.60 -26.10
CA GLY A 92 34.30 -34.88 -27.26
C GLY A 92 35.80 -35.10 -27.44
N ALA A 93 36.56 -35.23 -26.34
CA ALA A 93 37.99 -35.53 -26.36
C ALA A 93 38.34 -36.92 -26.94
N GLY A 94 37.38 -37.86 -26.98
CA GLY A 94 37.55 -39.19 -27.58
C GLY A 94 37.11 -39.30 -29.05
N ALA A 95 36.39 -38.31 -29.58
CA ALA A 95 35.90 -38.32 -30.95
C ALA A 95 36.92 -37.64 -31.89
N LYS A 96 37.96 -38.39 -32.28
CA LYS A 96 38.81 -38.03 -33.41
C LYS A 96 37.91 -37.82 -34.65
N PRO A 97 37.93 -36.64 -35.32
CA PRO A 97 37.20 -36.46 -36.56
C PRO A 97 37.99 -37.20 -37.65
N ALA A 98 37.61 -38.44 -37.91
CA ALA A 98 37.95 -39.11 -39.15
C ALA A 98 36.81 -38.83 -40.15
N ASP A 99 37.17 -38.04 -41.15
CA ASP A 99 36.62 -38.06 -42.51
C ASP A 99 35.14 -37.68 -42.68
N ALA A 100 34.89 -36.38 -42.85
CA ALA A 100 33.71 -35.90 -43.55
C ALA A 100 33.99 -34.55 -44.21
N GLU A 101 34.95 -34.56 -45.16
CA GLU A 101 35.12 -33.50 -46.12
C GLU A 101 34.30 -33.81 -47.38
N GLU A 102 33.71 -32.77 -47.96
CA GLU A 102 33.09 -32.70 -49.28
C GLU A 102 31.76 -33.46 -49.52
N ARG A 103 30.66 -32.71 -49.37
CA ARG A 103 29.76 -32.48 -50.51
C ARG A 103 28.98 -31.18 -50.34
N GLY A 104 29.17 -30.29 -51.30
CA GLY A 104 28.74 -28.90 -51.29
C GLY A 104 27.24 -28.65 -51.37
N ALA A 105 26.88 -27.47 -50.89
CA ALA A 105 25.81 -26.63 -51.45
C ALA A 105 26.42 -25.82 -52.63
N PRO A 106 25.65 -25.23 -53.58
CA PRO A 106 24.30 -24.67 -53.36
C PRO A 106 23.31 -24.77 -54.53
N GLY A 107 22.06 -24.39 -54.26
CA GLY A 107 21.15 -23.82 -55.26
C GLY A 107 19.91 -24.66 -55.58
N ASN A 108 18.75 -24.23 -55.08
CA ASN A 108 17.77 -23.52 -55.90
C ASN A 108 16.53 -23.15 -55.08
N GLY A 109 16.14 -21.89 -55.20
CA GLY A 109 14.82 -21.43 -54.81
C GLY A 109 13.72 -21.91 -55.77
N ALA A 110 12.51 -21.47 -55.45
CA ALA A 110 11.23 -21.75 -56.11
C ALA A 110 10.51 -23.01 -55.62
N GLY A 111 9.78 -22.84 -54.51
CA GLY A 111 8.56 -23.59 -54.24
C GLY A 111 7.45 -22.62 -53.81
N PRO A 112 6.39 -22.39 -54.62
CA PRO A 112 5.15 -21.81 -54.15
C PRO A 112 4.21 -22.90 -53.61
N ALA A 113 3.46 -22.54 -52.57
CA ALA A 113 2.30 -23.22 -52.01
C ALA A 113 2.54 -24.51 -51.19
N ALA A 114 2.87 -24.32 -49.91
CA ALA A 114 2.53 -25.28 -48.85
C ALA A 114 1.28 -24.77 -48.12
N GLN A 115 0.19 -25.50 -48.29
CA GLN A 115 -1.08 -25.32 -47.60
C GLN A 115 -0.90 -25.42 -46.08
N ALA A 116 -1.55 -24.49 -45.37
CA ALA A 116 -1.76 -24.57 -43.94
C ALA A 116 -2.60 -25.80 -43.60
N PRO A 117 -2.17 -26.69 -42.69
CA PRO A 117 -3.08 -27.61 -42.04
C PRO A 117 -3.91 -26.82 -41.04
N ALA A 118 -5.22 -26.76 -41.30
CA ALA A 118 -6.21 -26.29 -40.37
C ALA A 118 -6.06 -27.03 -39.02
N ALA A 119 -5.84 -26.25 -37.96
CA ALA A 119 -5.99 -26.73 -36.60
C ALA A 119 -7.45 -27.14 -36.36
N PRO A 120 -7.71 -28.22 -35.61
CA PRO A 120 -9.07 -28.58 -35.22
C PRO A 120 -9.63 -27.52 -34.28
N GLU A 121 -10.83 -27.00 -34.58
CA GLU A 121 -11.68 -26.34 -33.58
C GLU A 121 -12.06 -27.35 -32.50
N PRO A 122 -11.91 -27.00 -31.21
CA PRO A 122 -12.69 -27.61 -30.14
C PRO A 122 -13.45 -26.52 -29.38
N GLY A 123 -14.72 -26.35 -29.74
CA GLY A 123 -15.82 -26.19 -28.80
C GLY A 123 -15.93 -24.92 -27.94
N PRO A 124 -17.12 -24.72 -27.33
CA PRO A 124 -17.49 -23.48 -26.64
C PRO A 124 -16.67 -23.28 -25.34
N PRO A 125 -16.45 -22.02 -24.90
CA PRO A 125 -15.65 -21.73 -23.72
C PRO A 125 -16.28 -22.32 -22.45
N GLU A 126 -15.61 -23.30 -21.85
CA GLU A 126 -15.86 -23.75 -20.48
C GLU A 126 -15.34 -22.71 -19.46
N PRO A 127 -16.00 -22.57 -18.30
CA PRO A 127 -15.92 -21.41 -17.43
C PRO A 127 -14.60 -21.33 -16.65
N SER A 128 -13.92 -20.18 -16.79
CA SER A 128 -12.82 -19.78 -15.92
C SER A 128 -13.26 -19.75 -14.43
N PRO A 129 -12.41 -20.16 -13.48
CA PRO A 129 -12.66 -20.02 -12.05
C PRO A 129 -12.84 -18.54 -11.69
N PRO A 130 -13.72 -18.21 -10.71
CA PRO A 130 -14.18 -16.86 -10.46
C PRO A 130 -13.02 -15.97 -10.02
N ALA A 131 -12.75 -14.94 -10.81
CA ALA A 131 -12.01 -13.77 -10.37
C ALA A 131 -12.78 -13.15 -9.18
N PRO A 132 -12.09 -12.69 -8.11
CA PRO A 132 -12.76 -11.92 -7.07
C PRO A 132 -13.43 -10.71 -7.72
N ASP A 133 -14.74 -10.60 -7.51
CA ASP A 133 -15.62 -9.59 -8.05
C ASP A 133 -14.97 -8.21 -8.00
N LYS A 134 -14.62 -7.72 -9.19
CA LYS A 134 -14.33 -6.32 -9.41
C LYS A 134 -15.70 -5.69 -9.70
N PRO A 135 -16.33 -4.95 -8.76
CA PRO A 135 -17.54 -4.23 -9.09
C PRO A 135 -17.20 -3.18 -10.15
N GLU A 136 -17.80 -3.36 -11.33
CA GLU A 136 -17.86 -2.38 -12.40
C GLU A 136 -18.61 -1.14 -11.85
N PRO A 137 -18.10 0.09 -12.05
CA PRO A 137 -18.54 1.24 -11.28
C PRO A 137 -19.81 1.84 -11.89
N ASP A 138 -20.96 1.36 -11.43
CA ASP A 138 -22.22 2.10 -11.51
C ASP A 138 -22.14 3.33 -10.60
N SER A 139 -21.63 4.44 -11.15
CA SER A 139 -21.61 5.80 -10.59
C SER A 139 -21.99 5.99 -9.10
N PRO A 140 -21.11 5.60 -8.14
CA PRO A 140 -21.26 5.93 -6.71
C PRO A 140 -20.42 7.18 -6.30
N ASP A 141 -19.83 7.84 -7.28
CA ASP A 141 -18.62 8.66 -7.12
C ASP A 141 -18.86 10.07 -6.51
N ARG A 142 -20.12 10.43 -6.23
CA ARG A 142 -20.45 11.64 -5.44
C ARG A 142 -20.66 11.32 -3.97
N ASP A 143 -21.39 10.27 -3.68
CA ASP A 143 -21.78 9.93 -2.31
C ASP A 143 -20.57 9.47 -1.48
N THR A 144 -19.66 8.72 -2.12
CA THR A 144 -18.39 8.32 -1.50
C THR A 144 -17.51 9.53 -1.20
N ARG A 145 -17.39 10.48 -2.13
CA ARG A 145 -16.62 11.72 -1.92
C ARG A 145 -17.21 12.57 -0.81
N ASP A 146 -18.52 12.78 -0.81
CA ASP A 146 -19.21 13.57 0.20
C ASP A 146 -19.10 12.94 1.60
N THR A 147 -19.13 11.60 1.67
CA THR A 147 -18.90 10.83 2.90
C THR A 147 -17.47 11.02 3.41
N VAL A 148 -16.47 10.82 2.55
CA VAL A 148 -15.04 11.05 2.86
C VAL A 148 -14.82 12.48 3.38
N LEU A 149 -15.40 13.47 2.71
CA LEU A 149 -15.28 14.88 3.08
C LEU A 149 -16.03 15.26 4.36
N THR A 150 -17.08 14.53 4.71
CA THR A 150 -17.83 14.73 5.96
C THR A 150 -17.07 14.14 7.13
N LEU A 151 -16.53 12.94 6.97
CA LEU A 151 -15.69 12.30 7.98
C LEU A 151 -14.39 13.08 8.22
N HIS A 152 -13.76 13.59 7.15
CA HIS A 152 -12.58 14.46 7.28
C HIS A 152 -12.89 15.76 8.03
N ARG A 153 -14.06 16.38 7.80
CA ARG A 153 -14.51 17.57 8.55
C ARG A 153 -14.79 17.29 10.03
N GLN A 154 -15.06 16.04 10.39
CA GLN A 154 -15.20 15.59 11.78
C GLN A 154 -13.83 15.37 12.46
N GLY A 155 -12.72 15.55 11.75
CA GLY A 155 -11.36 15.41 12.28
C GLY A 155 -10.86 13.96 12.33
N LEU A 156 -11.50 13.05 11.60
CA LEU A 156 -11.07 11.64 11.50
C LEU A 156 -9.81 11.52 10.65
N SER A 157 -8.91 10.60 11.02
CA SER A 157 -7.68 10.33 10.27
C SER A 157 -7.99 9.66 8.92
N GLN A 158 -7.07 9.79 7.98
CA GLN A 158 -7.23 9.27 6.62
C GLN A 158 -7.29 7.73 6.61
N GLU A 159 -6.56 7.04 7.49
CA GLU A 159 -6.65 5.58 7.63
C GLU A 159 -8.05 5.16 8.09
N LEU A 160 -8.62 5.89 9.05
CA LEU A 160 -9.92 5.56 9.65
C LEU A 160 -11.07 5.85 8.70
N ILE A 161 -10.93 6.87 7.85
CA ILE A 161 -11.85 7.17 6.76
C ILE A 161 -11.79 6.03 5.74
N ALA A 162 -10.60 5.64 5.27
CA ALA A 162 -10.40 4.56 4.31
C ALA A 162 -10.99 3.23 4.81
N ALA A 163 -10.74 2.88 6.07
CA ALA A 163 -11.29 1.66 6.68
C ALA A 163 -12.83 1.68 6.78
N ARG A 164 -13.43 2.86 6.95
CA ARG A 164 -14.89 3.02 7.13
C ARG A 164 -15.64 3.15 5.82
N THR A 165 -15.04 3.75 4.79
CA THR A 165 -15.66 3.91 3.47
C THR A 165 -15.29 2.78 2.51
N GLY A 166 -14.32 1.94 2.85
CA GLY A 166 -13.81 0.88 1.98
C GLY A 166 -12.99 1.40 0.80
N VAL A 167 -12.59 2.67 0.85
CA VAL A 167 -11.84 3.37 -0.21
C VAL A 167 -10.36 3.27 0.10
N ALA A 168 -9.51 3.15 -0.93
CA ALA A 168 -8.07 3.12 -0.74
C ALA A 168 -7.57 4.43 -0.11
N ILE A 169 -6.57 4.36 0.77
CA ILE A 169 -6.06 5.55 1.48
C ILE A 169 -5.56 6.64 0.52
N GLY A 170 -4.90 6.25 -0.58
CA GLY A 170 -4.44 7.19 -1.60
C GLY A 170 -5.60 7.86 -2.36
N GLU A 171 -6.75 7.21 -2.47
CA GLU A 171 -7.95 7.80 -3.08
C GLU A 171 -8.64 8.77 -2.11
N VAL A 172 -8.65 8.46 -0.81
CA VAL A 172 -9.08 9.40 0.25
C VAL A 172 -8.21 10.67 0.26
N GLU A 173 -6.89 10.51 0.21
CA GLU A 173 -5.93 11.62 0.15
C GLU A 173 -6.11 12.47 -1.12
N LEU A 174 -6.35 11.81 -2.26
CA LEU A 174 -6.62 12.45 -3.54
C LEU A 174 -7.92 13.29 -3.46
N ILE A 175 -9.01 12.73 -2.91
CA ILE A 175 -10.29 13.42 -2.74
C ILE A 175 -10.16 14.67 -1.86
N ILE A 176 -9.40 14.58 -0.76
CA ILE A 176 -9.17 15.70 0.16
C ILE A 176 -8.34 16.80 -0.55
N SER A 177 -7.26 16.39 -1.23
CA SER A 177 -6.36 17.28 -1.98
C SER A 177 -7.08 18.04 -3.10
N LEU A 178 -7.94 17.37 -3.87
CA LEU A 178 -8.74 17.97 -4.95
C LEU A 178 -9.73 19.03 -4.46
N ARG A 179 -10.26 18.91 -3.24
CA ARG A 179 -11.16 19.92 -2.66
C ARG A 179 -10.41 21.21 -2.29
N GLY A 180 -9.20 21.10 -1.74
CA GLY A 180 -8.38 22.24 -1.36
C GLY A 180 -7.96 23.12 -2.55
N GLN A 181 -7.79 22.53 -3.73
CA GLN A 181 -7.50 23.27 -4.97
C GLN A 181 -8.72 23.96 -5.59
N ARG A 182 -9.94 23.45 -5.33
CA ARG A 182 -11.16 23.96 -5.96
C ARG A 182 -11.75 25.20 -5.29
N THR A 183 -11.29 25.56 -4.09
CA THR A 183 -11.72 26.75 -3.34
C THR A 183 -11.08 28.06 -3.80
N TRP A 184 -10.22 28.04 -4.83
CA TRP A 184 -9.61 29.22 -5.43
C TRP A 184 -10.08 29.39 -6.88
N ARG A 185 -11.34 29.75 -7.07
CA ARG A 185 -11.87 30.37 -8.29
C ARG A 185 -13.08 31.23 -7.97
#